data_AF-A0A4R4FHI3-F1
#
_entry.id   AF-A0A4R4FHI3-F1
#
_cell.length_a   1.000
_cell.length_b   1.000
_cell.length_c   1.000
_cell.angle_alpha   90.00
_cell.angle_beta   90.00
_cell.angle_gamma   90.00
#
_symmetry.space_group_name_H-M   'P 1'
#
loop_
_entity.id
_entity.type
_entity.pdbx_description
1 polymer ?
#
loop_
_entity_poly.entity_id
_entity_poly.type
_entity_poly.pdbx_seq_one_letter_code
_entity_poly.pdbx_strand_id
1 'polypeptide(L)'
;MDYIKTAKDSARAFCQAWFEQRDLQAAVAFLHDDINFVGTGEGECASGKAEMMTYIRNDIAELSQPFTCILENINEHLQPAFCRTQYPSERKRTLSADAGSGEPGQTETGSF
;
A
#
# COMPACT_ATOMS: atom_id res chain seq x y z
N MET A 1 22.16 30.95 -8.24
CA MET A 1 20.83 31.54 -7.96
C MET A 1 20.06 30.45 -7.26
N ASP A 2 20.11 30.44 -5.94
CA ASP A 2 19.51 29.37 -5.14
C ASP A 2 18.01 29.61 -5.12
N TYR A 3 17.33 28.98 -6.07
CA TYR A 3 15.88 29.03 -6.17
C TYR A 3 15.30 28.28 -4.98
N ILE A 4 14.74 28.99 -4.01
CA ILE A 4 13.98 28.39 -2.92
C ILE A 4 12.73 27.77 -3.55
N LYS A 5 12.74 26.44 -3.73
CA LYS A 5 11.54 25.67 -4.10
C LYS A 5 10.57 25.70 -2.93
N THR A 6 9.36 26.21 -3.16
CA THR A 6 8.29 26.09 -2.18
C THR A 6 7.75 24.66 -2.15
N ALA A 7 7.09 24.27 -1.06
CA ALA A 7 6.39 22.98 -0.99
C ALA A 7 5.37 22.83 -2.13
N LYS A 8 4.69 23.92 -2.51
CA LYS A 8 3.74 23.96 -3.63
C LYS A 8 4.41 23.67 -4.96
N ASP A 9 5.59 24.25 -5.22
CA ASP A 9 6.30 24.03 -6.48
C ASP A 9 6.86 22.61 -6.57
N SER A 10 7.34 22.06 -5.47
CA SER A 10 7.77 20.65 -5.39
C SER A 10 6.59 19.70 -5.61
N ALA A 11 5.44 19.93 -4.97
CA ALA A 11 4.24 19.12 -5.17
C ALA A 11 3.76 19.18 -6.63
N ARG A 12 3.77 20.37 -7.25
CA ARG A 12 3.42 20.52 -8.67
C ARG A 12 4.35 19.76 -9.58
N ALA A 13 5.66 19.93 -9.41
CA ALA A 13 6.63 19.23 -10.24
C ALA A 13 6.54 17.71 -10.07
N PHE A 14 6.29 17.22 -8.85
CA PHE A 14 6.03 15.81 -8.58
C PHE A 14 4.79 15.29 -9.32
N CYS A 15 3.65 15.97 -9.22
CA CYS A 15 2.43 15.55 -9.90
C CYS A 15 2.55 15.59 -11.43
N GLN A 16 3.27 16.58 -11.98
CA GLN A 16 3.54 16.64 -13.42
C GLN A 16 4.43 15.48 -13.88
N ALA A 17 5.50 15.17 -13.13
CA ALA A 17 6.36 14.03 -13.43
C ALA A 17 5.60 12.70 -13.40
N TRP A 18 4.77 12.49 -12.37
CA TRP A 18 3.99 11.26 -12.23
C TRP A 18 2.85 11.19 -13.26
N PHE A 19 1.89 12.10 -13.23
CA PHE A 19 0.62 11.93 -13.95
C PHE A 19 0.68 12.37 -15.42
N GLU A 20 1.34 13.50 -15.71
CA GLU A 20 1.37 14.05 -17.06
C GLU A 20 2.49 13.41 -17.90
N GLN A 21 3.71 13.44 -17.39
CA GLN A 21 4.91 12.98 -18.08
C GLN A 21 5.10 11.47 -17.98
N ARG A 22 4.51 10.84 -16.95
CA ARG A 22 4.65 9.41 -16.66
C ARG A 22 6.11 8.98 -16.56
N ASP A 23 6.92 9.87 -15.99
CA ASP A 23 8.34 9.63 -15.76
C ASP A 23 8.55 9.16 -14.32
N LEU A 24 8.69 7.83 -14.20
CA LEU A 24 8.95 7.18 -12.92
C LEU A 24 10.19 7.75 -12.22
N GLN A 25 11.29 7.97 -12.93
CA GLN A 25 12.54 8.39 -12.29
C GLN A 25 12.44 9.83 -11.82
N ALA A 26 11.85 10.71 -12.62
CA ALA A 26 11.61 12.09 -12.24
C ALA A 26 10.66 12.18 -11.04
N ALA A 27 9.58 11.39 -11.01
CA ALA A 27 8.62 11.39 -9.89
C ALA A 27 9.27 10.90 -8.59
N VAL A 28 9.99 9.78 -8.62
CA VAL A 28 10.60 9.16 -7.42
C VAL A 28 11.73 10.02 -6.85
N ALA A 29 12.35 10.90 -7.64
CA ALA A 29 13.35 11.85 -7.17
C ALA A 29 12.81 12.88 -6.16
N PHE A 30 11.50 13.13 -6.13
CA PHE A 30 10.86 14.01 -5.14
C PHE A 30 10.56 13.31 -3.81
N LEU A 31 10.68 11.98 -3.74
CA LEU A 31 10.25 11.21 -2.58
C LEU A 31 11.40 11.00 -1.60
N HIS A 32 11.09 11.21 -0.32
CA HIS A 32 11.94 10.80 0.80
C HIS A 32 11.95 9.28 0.96
N ASP A 33 13.02 8.71 1.51
CA ASP A 33 13.17 7.26 1.63
C ASP A 33 12.12 6.63 2.57
N ASP A 34 11.68 7.38 3.59
CA ASP A 34 10.64 7.01 4.57
C ASP A 34 9.23 7.56 4.22
N ILE A 35 8.93 7.69 2.91
CA ILE A 35 7.59 8.08 2.45
C ILE A 35 6.56 6.99 2.80
N ASN A 36 5.35 7.38 3.17
CA ASN A 36 4.22 6.47 3.28
C ASN A 36 3.06 7.02 2.44
N PHE A 37 2.41 6.14 1.69
CA PHE A 37 1.30 6.48 0.81
C PHE A 37 0.07 5.64 1.15
N VAL A 38 -1.09 6.29 1.17
CA VAL A 38 -2.40 5.64 1.31
C VAL A 38 -3.24 6.11 0.14
N GLY A 39 -3.63 5.17 -0.71
CA GLY A 39 -4.49 5.42 -1.86
C GLY A 39 -5.97 5.37 -1.50
N THR A 40 -6.82 5.42 -2.51
CA THR A 40 -8.28 5.41 -2.35
C THR A 40 -8.88 4.01 -2.50
N GLY A 41 -8.12 3.04 -3.02
CA GLY A 41 -8.49 1.64 -3.11
C GLY A 41 -8.45 0.92 -1.75
N GLU A 42 -9.21 -0.17 -1.64
CA GLU A 42 -9.20 -1.02 -0.44
C GLU A 42 -7.81 -1.63 -0.23
N GLY A 43 -7.20 -1.35 0.92
CA GLY A 43 -5.84 -1.80 1.25
C GLY A 43 -4.74 -1.16 0.42
N GLU A 44 -5.05 -0.11 -0.37
CA GLU A 44 -4.10 0.54 -1.25
C GLU A 44 -3.12 1.38 -0.44
N CYS A 45 -1.90 0.86 -0.29
CA CYS A 45 -0.87 1.53 0.48
C CYS A 45 0.53 1.15 0.00
N ALA A 46 1.50 2.02 0.28
CA ALA A 46 2.91 1.75 0.02
C ALA A 46 3.78 2.37 1.13
N SER A 47 4.70 1.58 1.67
CA SER A 47 5.59 1.96 2.76
C SER A 47 7.04 2.01 2.28
N GLY A 48 7.63 3.20 2.39
CA GLY A 48 8.99 3.48 1.94
C GLY A 48 9.11 3.63 0.43
N LYS A 49 10.25 4.16 0.01
CA LYS A 49 10.48 4.55 -1.39
C LYS A 49 10.51 3.38 -2.38
N ALA A 50 10.93 2.19 -1.95
CA ALA A 50 10.97 1.01 -2.83
C ALA A 50 9.56 0.53 -3.21
N GLU A 51 8.65 0.46 -2.23
CA GLU A 51 7.25 0.12 -2.48
C GLU A 51 6.57 1.23 -3.29
N MET A 52 6.83 2.50 -2.94
CA MET A 52 6.27 3.64 -3.68
C MET A 52 6.74 3.67 -5.15
N MET A 53 8.01 3.34 -5.43
CA MET A 53 8.51 3.21 -6.80
C MET A 53 7.81 2.08 -7.57
N THR A 54 7.47 0.98 -6.89
CA THR A 54 6.71 -0.12 -7.50
C THR A 54 5.28 0.31 -7.77
N TYR A 55 4.65 1.00 -6.83
CA TYR A 55 3.32 1.56 -6.98
C TYR A 55 3.23 2.52 -8.18
N ILE A 56 4.09 3.55 -8.23
CA ILE A 56 4.09 4.54 -9.32
C ILE A 56 4.32 3.86 -10.69
N ARG A 57 5.21 2.86 -10.76
CA ARG A 57 5.46 2.13 -12.00
C ARG A 57 4.20 1.42 -12.51
N ASN A 58 3.49 0.74 -11.62
CA ASN A 58 2.28 0.01 -11.96
C ASN A 58 1.18 0.99 -12.37
N ASP A 59 0.99 2.05 -11.59
CA ASP A 59 0.01 3.10 -11.86
C ASP A 59 0.24 3.72 -13.25
N ILE A 60 1.47 4.13 -13.57
CA ILE A 60 1.85 4.64 -14.91
C ILE A 60 1.49 3.66 -16.04
N ALA A 61 1.65 2.35 -15.82
CA ALA A 61 1.34 1.33 -16.83
C ALA A 61 -0.17 1.16 -17.04
N GLU A 62 -0.98 1.43 -16.02
CA GLU A 62 -2.45 1.35 -16.06
C GLU A 62 -3.11 2.62 -16.65
N LEU A 63 -2.41 3.76 -16.62
CA LEU A 63 -2.90 5.02 -17.17
C LEU A 63 -3.08 4.95 -18.70
N SER A 64 -4.31 4.77 -19.16
CA SER A 64 -4.63 4.66 -20.61
C SER A 64 -4.86 6.00 -21.32
N GLN A 65 -5.15 7.10 -20.61
CA GLN A 65 -5.51 8.40 -21.20
C GLN A 65 -4.57 9.53 -20.76
N PRO A 66 -4.36 10.57 -21.59
CA PRO A 66 -3.54 11.72 -21.19
C PRO A 66 -4.19 12.48 -20.03
N PHE A 67 -3.36 12.97 -19.11
CA PHE A 67 -3.78 13.75 -17.94
C PHE A 67 -3.24 15.18 -18.01
N THR A 68 -3.93 16.09 -17.34
CA THR A 68 -3.42 17.41 -16.98
C THR A 68 -3.70 17.60 -15.49
N CYS A 69 -2.68 18.00 -14.74
CA CYS A 69 -2.75 18.19 -13.31
C CYS A 69 -2.90 19.68 -12.99
N ILE A 70 -3.96 20.02 -12.27
CA ILE A 70 -4.18 21.36 -11.73
C ILE A 70 -4.19 21.24 -10.20
N LEU A 71 -3.27 21.96 -9.55
CA LEU A 71 -3.19 22.03 -8.08
C LEU A 71 -3.76 23.36 -7.60
N GLU A 72 -4.91 23.30 -6.93
CA GLU A 72 -5.61 24.48 -6.40
C GLU A 72 -5.23 24.76 -4.94
N ASN A 73 -5.75 23.95 -4.00
CA ASN A 73 -5.50 24.05 -2.57
C ASN A 73 -4.71 22.84 -2.08
N ILE A 74 -3.53 23.09 -1.50
CA ILE A 74 -2.71 22.06 -0.85
C ILE A 74 -2.82 22.29 0.66
N ASN A 75 -3.41 21.33 1.35
CA ASN A 75 -3.58 21.36 2.80
C ASN A 75 -2.82 20.18 3.42
N GLU A 76 -1.97 20.48 4.40
CA GLU A 76 -1.28 19.46 5.18
C GLU A 76 -2.19 18.94 6.29
N HIS A 77 -2.26 17.62 6.44
CA HIS A 77 -3.00 16.97 7.51
C HIS A 77 -2.13 15.90 8.15
N LEU A 78 -2.07 15.86 9.48
CA LEU A 78 -1.48 14.73 10.19
C LEU A 78 -2.45 13.55 10.12
N GLN A 79 -1.99 12.44 9.53
CA GLN A 79 -2.65 11.16 9.64
C GLN A 79 -1.91 10.26 10.65
N PRO A 80 -2.63 9.48 11.47
CA PRO A 80 -2.02 8.40 12.25
C PRO A 80 -1.30 7.43 11.31
N ALA A 81 -0.19 6.84 11.75
CA ALA A 81 0.58 5.87 10.95
C ALA A 81 -0.31 4.67 10.56
N PHE A 82 -0.79 4.66 9.32
CA PHE A 82 -1.81 3.71 8.85
C PHE A 82 -1.20 2.54 8.05
N CYS A 83 -0.12 2.80 7.29
CA CYS A 83 0.58 1.78 6.48
C CYS A 83 1.18 0.63 7.31
N ARG A 84 1.53 0.84 8.59
CA ARG A 84 2.19 -0.18 9.42
C ARG A 84 1.20 -1.11 10.14
N THR A 85 -0.10 -0.81 10.14
CA THR A 85 -1.09 -1.50 10.99
C THR A 85 -2.11 -2.32 10.22
N GLN A 86 -2.09 -2.32 8.88
CA GLN A 86 -2.90 -3.27 8.10
C GLN A 86 -2.19 -4.63 8.02
N TYR A 87 -2.67 -5.55 8.87
CA TYR A 87 -2.29 -6.96 9.07
C TYR A 87 -1.09 -7.23 9.98
N PRO A 88 -1.31 -7.32 11.32
CA PRO A 88 -0.62 -8.38 12.07
C PRO A 88 -0.97 -9.69 11.38
N SER A 89 0.04 -10.50 11.10
CA SER A 89 -0.09 -11.86 10.60
C SER A 89 -0.97 -12.71 11.53
N GLU A 90 -2.30 -12.67 11.37
CA GLU A 90 -3.19 -13.72 11.82
C GLU A 90 -3.04 -14.92 10.89
N ARG A 91 -1.89 -15.59 10.99
CA ARG A 91 -1.74 -17.02 10.68
C ARG A 91 -0.64 -17.61 11.57
N LYS A 92 -0.90 -17.69 12.88
CA LYS A 92 -0.48 -18.90 13.59
C LYS A 92 -1.37 -20.03 13.09
N ARG A 93 -0.99 -20.61 11.95
CA ARG A 93 -1.38 -21.95 11.58
C ARG A 93 -0.70 -22.88 12.59
N THR A 94 -1.26 -23.00 13.80
CA THR A 94 -1.08 -24.23 14.57
C THR A 94 -1.88 -25.29 13.83
N LEU A 95 -1.18 -26.00 12.95
CA LEU A 95 -1.51 -27.37 12.61
C LEU A 95 -1.54 -28.15 13.93
N SER A 96 -2.70 -28.24 14.60
CA SER A 96 -2.95 -29.44 15.39
C SER A 96 -3.35 -30.50 14.38
N ALA A 97 -2.42 -31.41 14.10
CA ALA A 97 -2.78 -32.72 13.59
C ALA A 97 -3.78 -33.32 14.57
N ASP A 98 -5.03 -33.43 14.16
CA ASP A 98 -5.84 -34.57 14.56
C ASP A 98 -6.89 -34.84 13.48
N ALA A 99 -6.54 -35.75 12.59
CA ALA A 99 -7.44 -36.32 11.62
C ALA A 99 -7.61 -37.80 11.94
N GLY A 100 -8.85 -38.16 12.29
CA GLY A 100 -9.35 -39.53 12.35
C GLY A 100 -9.27 -40.11 13.76
N SER A 101 -10.34 -40.58 14.40
CA SER A 101 -11.55 -41.21 13.84
C SER A 101 -12.57 -41.26 14.99
N GLY A 102 -13.81 -40.80 14.84
CA GLY A 102 -14.92 -41.67 14.43
C GLY A 102 -15.55 -42.39 15.63
N GLU A 103 -16.54 -41.77 16.28
CA GLU A 103 -17.58 -42.52 17.01
C GLU A 103 -18.80 -42.63 16.09
N PRO A 104 -19.42 -43.83 16.00
CA PRO A 104 -20.67 -43.99 16.74
C PRO A 104 -20.91 -45.42 17.27
N GLY A 105 -21.70 -45.53 18.34
CA GLY A 105 -22.55 -46.69 18.56
C GLY A 105 -22.39 -47.39 19.90
N GLN A 106 -23.34 -47.12 20.80
CA GLN A 106 -23.67 -48.00 21.91
C GLN A 106 -24.14 -49.36 21.39
N THR A 107 -23.57 -50.45 21.89
CA THR A 107 -24.30 -51.71 22.14
C THR A 107 -23.60 -52.48 23.27
N GLU A 108 -24.41 -52.86 24.25
CA GLU A 108 -24.11 -53.68 25.41
C GLU A 108 -23.58 -55.07 25.03
N THR A 109 -22.70 -55.66 25.85
CA THR A 109 -22.70 -57.08 26.28
C THR A 109 -21.50 -57.42 27.20
N GLY A 110 -21.81 -57.81 28.44
CA GLY A 110 -21.29 -59.01 29.11
C GLY A 110 -19.85 -59.10 29.66
N SER A 111 -19.72 -59.14 30.99
CA SER A 111 -18.80 -59.97 31.83
C SER A 111 -19.19 -59.68 33.29
N PHE A 112 -19.50 -60.60 34.20
CA PHE A 112 -19.27 -62.03 34.40
C PHE A 112 -20.51 -62.66 35.07
#